data_AF-A0A7X9Q3K5-F1
#
_entry.id   AF-A0A7X9Q3K5-F1
#
_cell.length_a   1.000
_cell.length_b   1.000
_cell.length_c   1.000
_cell.angle_alpha   90.00
_cell.angle_beta   90.00
_cell.angle_gamma   90.00
#
_symmetry.space_group_name_H-M   'P 1'
#
loop_
_entity.id
_entity.type
_entity.pdbx_description
1 polymer ?
#
loop_
_entity_poly.entity_id
_entity_poly.type
_entity_poly.pdbx_seq_one_letter_code
_entity_poly.pdbx_strand_id
1 'polypeptide(L)'
;MATKEEFIEIIKNGYSFKGESAQIGAGILNGEVVSEAAVFLPFKTMNRHGLIAGATGTGKTKTLQLISEYLSDASVPVLLMDIKGDLSGIAAKGEANDKINERYQKLKLSYTQAQFTAELLTLTGKDGVKLRATVSEFGPVLLSKILGLNDTQGGLVAIIFKYCDDNQMPLLDLKD
;
A
#
# COMPACT_ATOMS: atom_id res chain seq x y z
N MET A 1 -3.94 12.36 35.93
CA MET A 1 -4.51 11.74 34.72
C MET A 1 -5.25 12.84 33.99
N ALA A 2 -5.01 13.04 32.70
CA ALA A 2 -5.77 14.02 31.93
C ALA A 2 -7.26 13.64 31.96
N THR A 3 -8.15 14.61 32.06
CA THR A 3 -9.59 14.36 31.97
C THR A 3 -9.94 13.82 30.57
N LYS A 4 -11.10 13.18 30.43
CA LYS A 4 -11.54 12.67 29.12
C LYS A 4 -11.66 13.81 28.11
N GLU A 5 -12.13 14.98 28.55
CA GLU A 5 -12.21 16.20 27.75
C GLU A 5 -10.82 16.66 27.29
N GLU A 6 -9.85 16.77 28.20
CA GLU A 6 -8.47 17.14 27.87
C GLU A 6 -7.83 16.17 26.87
N PHE A 7 -8.04 14.86 27.05
CA PHE A 7 -7.55 13.85 26.12
C PHE A 7 -8.13 14.02 24.71
N ILE A 8 -9.44 14.23 24.61
CA ILE A 8 -10.11 14.47 23.33
C ILE A 8 -9.56 15.74 22.67
N GLU A 9 -9.40 16.82 23.43
CA GLU A 9 -8.92 18.10 22.92
C GLU A 9 -7.48 18.00 22.40
N ILE A 10 -6.59 17.33 23.13
CA ILE A 10 -5.21 17.07 22.70
C ILE A 10 -5.18 16.33 21.36
N ILE A 11 -5.97 15.27 21.22
CA ILE A 11 -6.02 14.50 19.97
C ILE A 11 -6.59 15.36 18.83
N LYS A 12 -7.73 16.02 19.04
CA LYS A 12 -8.33 16.88 18.01
C LYS A 12 -7.37 17.97 17.52
N ASN A 13 -6.66 18.61 18.43
CA ASN A 13 -5.70 19.65 18.08
C ASN A 13 -4.48 19.08 17.32
N GLY A 14 -4.04 17.86 17.65
CA GLY A 14 -2.95 17.16 16.97
C GLY A 14 -3.28 16.71 15.53
N TYR A 15 -4.55 16.47 15.21
CA TYR A 15 -5.01 16.03 13.88
C TYR A 15 -5.70 17.17 13.09
N SER A 16 -5.18 18.39 13.20
CA SER A 16 -5.68 19.59 12.49
C SER A 16 -4.97 19.78 11.13
N PHE A 17 -5.41 19.06 10.10
CA PHE A 17 -4.83 19.15 8.76
C PHE A 17 -5.62 20.07 7.83
N LYS A 18 -4.96 20.58 6.78
CA LYS A 18 -5.63 21.22 5.65
C LYS A 18 -5.77 20.20 4.51
N GLY A 19 -6.93 20.19 3.84
CA GLY A 19 -7.21 19.32 2.71
C GLY A 19 -7.85 17.99 3.11
N GLU A 20 -7.89 17.05 2.16
CA GLU A 20 -8.53 15.74 2.35
C GLU A 20 -7.73 14.83 3.29
N SER A 21 -8.46 14.09 4.11
CA SER A 21 -7.94 13.12 5.07
C SER A 21 -8.97 12.04 5.33
N ALA A 22 -8.51 10.87 5.74
CA ALA A 22 -9.39 9.76 6.13
C ALA A 22 -9.22 9.39 7.60
N GLN A 23 -10.33 9.05 8.26
CA GLN A 23 -10.29 8.56 9.64
C GLN A 23 -9.81 7.10 9.66
N ILE A 24 -8.66 6.85 10.29
CA ILE A 24 -8.07 5.51 10.39
C ILE A 24 -8.30 4.85 11.76
N GLY A 25 -8.80 5.60 12.74
CA GLY A 25 -9.12 5.08 14.07
C GLY A 25 -9.58 6.15 15.05
N ALA A 26 -9.47 5.82 16.34
CA ALA A 26 -9.74 6.71 17.46
C ALA A 26 -8.82 6.39 18.64
N GLY A 27 -8.60 7.37 19.50
CA GLY A 27 -7.83 7.23 20.73
C GLY A 27 -8.48 6.26 21.72
N ILE A 28 -7.64 5.61 22.52
CA ILE A 28 -8.07 4.75 23.63
C ILE A 28 -7.62 5.40 24.93
N LEU A 29 -8.55 5.58 25.87
CA LEU A 29 -8.29 6.10 27.21
C LEU A 29 -8.80 5.10 28.23
N ASN A 30 -7.93 4.66 29.15
CA ASN A 30 -8.26 3.67 30.19
C ASN A 30 -8.87 2.35 29.66
N GLY A 31 -8.46 1.92 28.47
CA GLY A 31 -8.96 0.69 27.83
C GLY A 31 -10.27 0.87 27.04
N GLU A 32 -10.89 2.05 27.09
CA GLU A 32 -12.10 2.35 26.34
C GLU A 32 -11.79 3.17 25.09
N VAL A 33 -12.49 2.85 24.00
CA VAL A 33 -12.41 3.62 22.75
C VAL A 33 -13.15 4.93 22.95
N VAL A 34 -12.46 6.05 22.74
CA VAL A 34 -13.04 7.39 22.78
C VAL A 34 -13.26 7.86 21.34
N SER A 35 -14.45 7.58 20.79
CA SER A 35 -14.82 7.89 19.41
C SER A 35 -14.56 9.34 18.99
N GLU A 36 -14.71 10.28 19.93
CA GLU A 36 -14.53 11.71 19.76
C GLU A 36 -13.05 12.11 19.59
N ALA A 37 -12.13 11.27 20.05
CA ALA A 37 -10.69 11.41 19.83
C ALA A 37 -10.29 10.74 18.50
N ALA A 38 -10.93 11.15 17.41
CA ALA A 38 -10.72 10.58 16.09
C ALA A 38 -9.30 10.82 15.55
N VAL A 39 -8.72 9.80 14.91
CA VAL A 39 -7.37 9.80 14.35
C VAL A 39 -7.47 9.83 12.82
N PHE A 40 -6.86 10.82 12.20
CA PHE A 40 -6.93 11.05 10.76
C PHE A 40 -5.57 10.88 10.06
N LEU A 41 -5.62 10.43 8.81
CA LEU A 41 -4.48 10.32 7.91
C LEU A 41 -4.66 11.32 6.77
N PRO A 42 -3.87 12.40 6.70
CA PRO A 42 -3.95 13.37 5.62
C PRO A 42 -3.33 12.81 4.35
N PHE A 43 -4.07 12.82 3.23
CA PHE A 43 -3.59 12.21 1.99
C PHE A 43 -2.33 12.90 1.44
N LYS A 44 -2.17 14.20 1.70
CA LYS A 44 -0.97 14.96 1.32
C LYS A 44 0.33 14.38 1.89
N THR A 45 0.28 13.62 2.99
CA THR A 45 1.48 12.98 3.57
C THR A 45 1.77 11.59 3.01
N MET A 46 0.88 11.03 2.19
CA MET A 46 1.02 9.68 1.63
C MET A 46 2.04 9.56 0.50
N ASN A 47 2.62 10.69 0.07
CA ASN A 47 3.80 10.73 -0.78
C ASN A 47 5.11 10.49 0.00
N ARG A 48 5.04 10.30 1.32
CA ARG A 48 6.17 9.92 2.18
C ARG A 48 6.12 8.43 2.47
N HIS A 49 7.29 7.83 2.68
CA HIS A 49 7.39 6.44 3.08
C HIS A 49 6.81 6.22 4.49
N GLY A 50 6.11 5.10 4.66
CA GLY A 50 5.54 4.68 5.94
C GLY A 50 5.78 3.19 6.17
N LEU A 51 5.65 2.75 7.41
CA LEU A 51 5.83 1.36 7.83
C LEU A 51 4.62 0.90 8.64
N ILE A 52 3.95 -0.16 8.18
CA ILE A 52 2.92 -0.87 8.93
C ILE A 52 3.55 -2.13 9.52
N ALA A 53 3.81 -2.11 10.83
CA ALA A 53 4.41 -3.22 11.56
C ALA A 53 3.46 -3.77 12.64
N GLY A 54 3.62 -5.04 12.99
CA GLY A 54 2.82 -5.73 14.00
C GLY A 54 2.96 -7.24 13.91
N ALA A 55 2.56 -7.97 14.96
CA ALA A 55 2.59 -9.43 14.97
C ALA A 55 1.60 -10.04 13.95
N THR A 56 1.69 -11.34 13.71
CA THR A 56 0.71 -12.05 12.86
C THR A 56 -0.69 -11.93 13.46
N GLY A 57 -1.69 -11.66 12.62
CA GLY A 57 -3.08 -11.50 13.06
C GLY A 57 -3.44 -10.13 13.65
N THR A 58 -2.51 -9.18 13.77
CA THR A 58 -2.79 -7.84 14.33
C THR A 58 -3.40 -6.85 13.32
N GLY A 59 -3.89 -7.34 12.18
CA GLY A 59 -4.60 -6.52 11.19
C GLY A 59 -3.72 -5.74 10.21
N LYS A 60 -2.43 -6.04 10.04
CA LYS A 60 -1.55 -5.36 9.06
C LYS A 60 -2.16 -5.26 7.66
N THR A 61 -2.61 -6.40 7.11
CA THR A 61 -3.27 -6.48 5.81
C THR A 61 -4.57 -5.66 5.78
N LYS A 62 -5.35 -5.68 6.87
CA LYS A 62 -6.61 -4.91 6.98
C LYS A 62 -6.37 -3.41 7.05
N THR A 63 -5.33 -2.97 7.74
CA THR A 63 -4.91 -1.56 7.74
C THR A 63 -4.47 -1.11 6.35
N LEU A 64 -3.71 -1.95 5.63
CA LEU A 64 -3.28 -1.64 4.27
C LEU A 64 -4.47 -1.61 3.30
N GLN A 65 -5.43 -2.53 3.41
CA GLN A 65 -6.69 -2.50 2.65
C GLN A 65 -7.44 -1.20 2.91
N LEU A 66 -7.71 -0.85 4.16
CA LEU A 66 -8.43 0.37 4.54
C LEU A 66 -7.79 1.63 3.95
N ILE A 67 -6.45 1.75 4.04
CA ILE A 67 -5.74 2.90 3.45
C ILE A 67 -5.90 2.92 1.93
N SER A 68 -5.83 1.75 1.28
CA SER A 68 -5.97 1.64 -0.17
C SER A 68 -7.36 2.01 -0.65
N GLU A 69 -8.41 1.59 0.09
CA GLU A 69 -9.80 1.96 -0.14
C GLU A 69 -9.97 3.48 -0.04
N TYR A 70 -9.49 4.10 1.04
CA TYR A 70 -9.57 5.57 1.22
C TYR A 70 -8.83 6.36 0.14
N LEU A 71 -7.66 5.89 -0.30
CA LEU A 71 -6.93 6.51 -1.39
C LEU A 71 -7.69 6.37 -2.71
N SER A 72 -8.27 5.20 -2.99
CA SER A 72 -9.07 4.97 -4.18
C SER A 72 -10.33 5.85 -4.20
N ASP A 73 -11.03 5.99 -3.06
CA ASP A 73 -12.20 6.89 -2.94
C ASP A 73 -11.82 8.35 -3.20
N ALA A 74 -10.60 8.73 -2.82
CA ALA A 74 -10.01 10.04 -3.11
C ALA A 74 -9.42 10.16 -4.53
N SER A 75 -9.70 9.19 -5.41
CA SER A 75 -9.18 9.14 -6.79
C SER A 75 -7.64 9.12 -6.88
N VAL A 76 -6.96 8.62 -5.86
CA VAL A 76 -5.51 8.41 -5.87
C VAL A 76 -5.22 6.99 -6.36
N PRO A 77 -4.45 6.81 -7.46
CA PRO A 77 -4.07 5.48 -7.95
C PRO A 77 -3.22 4.74 -6.91
N VAL A 78 -3.57 3.47 -6.64
CA VAL A 78 -2.85 2.62 -5.68
C VAL A 78 -2.32 1.37 -6.38
N LEU A 79 -1.02 1.13 -6.26
CA LEU A 79 -0.38 -0.12 -6.68
C LEU A 79 0.05 -0.90 -5.44
N LEU A 80 -0.46 -2.13 -5.30
CA LEU A 80 -0.15 -3.01 -4.17
C LEU A 80 0.54 -4.28 -4.67
N MET A 81 1.54 -4.75 -3.91
CA MET A 81 2.13 -6.07 -4.10
C MET A 81 1.46 -7.06 -3.16
N ASP A 82 0.69 -8.00 -3.72
CA ASP A 82 0.01 -9.03 -2.94
C ASP A 82 0.78 -10.35 -2.97
N ILE A 83 1.71 -10.51 -2.02
CA ILE A 83 2.57 -11.71 -1.94
C ILE A 83 1.79 -12.94 -1.43
N LYS A 84 0.78 -12.73 -0.58
CA LYS A 84 0.05 -13.80 0.11
C LYS A 84 -1.35 -14.08 -0.47
N GLY A 85 -1.83 -13.24 -1.37
CA GLY A 85 -3.19 -13.29 -1.89
C GLY A 85 -4.23 -12.69 -0.93
N ASP A 86 -3.80 -12.01 0.13
CA ASP A 86 -4.69 -11.50 1.18
C ASP A 86 -5.16 -10.06 0.93
N LEU A 87 -4.64 -9.35 -0.08
CA LEU A 87 -5.03 -8.00 -0.48
C LEU A 87 -6.04 -7.97 -1.63
N SER A 88 -5.92 -8.90 -2.58
CA SER A 88 -6.74 -9.01 -3.80
C SER A 88 -8.25 -9.08 -3.56
N GLY A 89 -8.67 -9.47 -2.34
CA GLY A 89 -10.08 -9.44 -1.92
C GLY A 89 -10.75 -8.05 -1.99
N ILE A 90 -9.97 -6.95 -2.07
CA ILE A 90 -10.50 -5.59 -2.29
C ILE A 90 -11.29 -5.45 -3.61
N ALA A 91 -11.00 -6.33 -4.58
CA ALA A 91 -11.66 -6.36 -5.89
C ALA A 91 -13.08 -6.97 -5.85
N ALA A 92 -13.46 -7.57 -4.72
CA ALA A 92 -14.78 -8.18 -4.52
C ALA A 92 -15.57 -7.39 -3.47
N LYS A 93 -16.91 -7.44 -3.57
CA LYS A 93 -17.76 -6.84 -2.54
C LYS A 93 -17.57 -7.59 -1.23
N GLY A 94 -17.27 -6.85 -0.16
CA GLY A 94 -17.14 -7.44 1.18
C GLY A 94 -18.44 -8.06 1.70
N GLU A 95 -18.31 -8.97 2.66
CA GLU A 95 -19.45 -9.54 3.40
C GLU A 95 -19.60 -8.87 4.77
N ALA A 96 -20.82 -8.89 5.32
CA ALA A 96 -21.05 -8.44 6.69
C ALA A 96 -20.33 -9.36 7.68
N ASN A 97 -19.67 -8.75 8.68
CA ASN A 97 -18.95 -9.48 9.71
C ASN A 97 -19.19 -8.81 11.06
N ASP A 98 -19.60 -9.60 12.05
CA ASP A 98 -19.91 -9.09 13.40
C ASP A 98 -18.73 -8.33 14.02
N LYS A 99 -17.49 -8.81 13.81
CA LYS A 99 -16.29 -8.11 14.32
C LYS A 99 -16.09 -6.75 13.67
N ILE A 100 -16.45 -6.61 12.40
CA ILE A 100 -16.38 -5.31 11.69
C ILE A 100 -17.48 -4.40 12.22
N ASN A 101 -18.72 -4.90 12.31
CA ASN A 101 -19.85 -4.14 12.82
C ASN A 101 -19.61 -3.63 14.25
N GLU A 102 -19.15 -4.48 15.16
CA GLU A 102 -18.80 -4.10 16.54
C GLU A 102 -17.72 -3.01 16.58
N ARG A 103 -16.69 -3.12 15.72
CA ARG A 103 -15.62 -2.13 15.64
C ARG A 103 -16.15 -0.78 15.15
N TYR A 104 -16.96 -0.78 14.10
CA TYR A 104 -17.55 0.44 13.55
C TYR A 104 -18.54 1.08 14.53
N GLN A 105 -19.31 0.28 15.29
CA GLN A 105 -20.14 0.78 16.38
C GLN A 105 -19.32 1.47 17.48
N LYS A 106 -18.21 0.88 17.93
CA LYS A 106 -17.30 1.50 18.91
C LYS A 106 -16.70 2.81 18.42
N LEU A 107 -16.44 2.92 17.12
CA LEU A 107 -15.93 4.14 16.48
C LEU A 107 -17.04 5.15 16.14
N LYS A 108 -18.32 4.78 16.28
CA LYS A 108 -19.50 5.53 15.80
C LYS A 108 -19.41 5.85 14.30
N LEU A 109 -18.89 4.91 13.52
CA LEU A 109 -18.77 4.99 12.06
C LEU A 109 -19.75 4.03 11.38
N SER A 110 -20.13 4.34 10.14
CA SER A 110 -20.89 3.44 9.27
C SER A 110 -19.96 2.66 8.36
N TYR A 111 -20.08 1.33 8.35
CA TYR A 111 -19.45 0.49 7.34
C TYR A 111 -20.48 0.14 6.27
N THR A 112 -20.13 0.35 5.00
CA THR A 112 -20.92 -0.10 3.87
C THR A 112 -20.03 -1.00 3.02
N GLN A 113 -20.51 -2.22 2.73
CA GLN A 113 -19.77 -3.14 1.88
C GLN A 113 -19.69 -2.57 0.47
N ALA A 114 -18.49 -2.17 0.07
CA ALA A 114 -18.18 -1.71 -1.27
C ALA A 114 -17.34 -2.74 -2.02
N GLN A 115 -17.34 -2.61 -3.34
CA GLN A 115 -16.38 -3.26 -4.22
C GLN A 115 -15.56 -2.15 -4.87
N PHE A 116 -14.24 -2.32 -4.90
CA PHE A 116 -13.35 -1.37 -5.57
C PHE A 116 -12.95 -1.90 -6.95
N THR A 117 -12.84 -0.99 -7.91
CA THR A 117 -12.31 -1.35 -9.23
C THR A 117 -10.83 -1.63 -9.07
N ALA A 118 -10.43 -2.88 -9.30
CA ALA A 118 -9.04 -3.30 -9.20
C ALA A 118 -8.66 -4.13 -10.44
N GLU A 119 -7.50 -3.83 -11.00
CA GLU A 119 -6.90 -4.61 -12.08
C GLU A 119 -5.80 -5.50 -11.49
N LEU A 120 -5.97 -6.82 -11.61
CA LEU A 120 -4.97 -7.76 -11.12
C LEU A 120 -3.86 -7.92 -12.15
N LEU A 121 -2.64 -7.64 -11.73
CA LEU A 121 -1.44 -7.72 -12.56
C LEU A 121 -0.64 -8.98 -12.22
N THR A 122 -0.12 -9.68 -13.23
CA THR A 122 0.65 -10.92 -13.04
C THR A 122 2.00 -10.89 -13.75
N LEU A 123 3.04 -11.32 -13.04
CA LEU A 123 4.38 -11.54 -13.57
C LEU A 123 4.55 -12.95 -14.17
N THR A 124 3.74 -13.92 -13.72
CA THR A 124 3.90 -15.34 -14.08
C THR A 124 3.00 -15.77 -15.23
N GLY A 125 2.19 -14.85 -15.76
CA GLY A 125 1.30 -15.11 -16.89
C GLY A 125 0.11 -16.02 -16.57
N LYS A 126 -0.22 -16.19 -15.28
CA LYS A 126 -1.43 -16.85 -14.78
C LYS A 126 -2.63 -15.88 -14.84
N ASP A 127 -3.48 -15.87 -13.82
CA ASP A 127 -4.64 -14.99 -13.72
C ASP A 127 -4.22 -13.52 -13.61
N GLY A 128 -4.90 -12.65 -14.36
CA GLY A 128 -4.64 -11.21 -14.41
C GLY A 128 -3.96 -10.72 -15.70
N VAL A 129 -3.80 -9.41 -15.81
CA VAL A 129 -3.12 -8.76 -16.93
C VAL A 129 -1.62 -9.00 -16.82
N LYS A 130 -1.03 -9.52 -17.91
CA LYS A 130 0.40 -9.83 -17.94
C LYS A 130 1.21 -8.55 -17.96
N LEU A 131 2.00 -8.35 -16.91
CA LEU A 131 3.06 -7.36 -16.95
C LEU A 131 4.21 -7.92 -17.79
N ARG A 132 4.62 -7.15 -18.79
CA ARG A 132 5.81 -7.43 -19.58
C ARG A 132 6.85 -6.37 -19.24
N ALA A 133 8.07 -6.82 -19.03
CA ALA A 133 9.25 -5.97 -19.00
C ALA A 133 10.33 -6.63 -19.85
N THR A 134 11.05 -5.85 -20.66
CA THR A 134 12.19 -6.34 -21.44
C THR A 134 13.50 -6.18 -20.66
N VAL A 135 14.53 -6.96 -21.00
CA VAL A 135 15.87 -6.78 -20.38
C VAL A 135 16.39 -5.36 -20.62
N SER A 136 16.17 -4.81 -21.81
CA SER A 136 16.49 -3.42 -22.15
C SER A 136 15.81 -2.40 -21.22
N GLU A 137 14.55 -2.61 -20.81
CA GLU A 137 13.82 -1.68 -19.91
C GLU A 137 14.37 -1.64 -18.49
N PHE A 138 14.97 -2.73 -18.00
CA PHE A 138 15.69 -2.71 -16.72
C PHE A 138 16.97 -1.88 -16.82
N GLY A 139 17.65 -1.92 -17.96
CA GLY A 139 18.97 -1.33 -18.13
C GLY A 139 20.05 -2.06 -17.30
N PRO A 140 21.33 -1.74 -17.55
CA PRO A 140 22.43 -2.50 -16.97
C PRO A 140 22.53 -2.34 -15.45
N VAL A 141 22.16 -1.17 -14.91
CA VAL A 141 22.28 -0.86 -13.49
C VAL A 141 21.25 -1.61 -12.65
N LEU A 142 19.97 -1.54 -13.02
CA LEU A 142 18.91 -2.21 -12.26
C LEU A 142 19.04 -3.73 -12.39
N LEU A 143 19.37 -4.23 -13.58
CA LEU A 143 19.59 -5.65 -13.81
C LEU A 143 20.74 -6.20 -12.95
N SER A 144 21.87 -5.48 -12.89
CA SER A 144 23.01 -5.86 -12.05
C SER A 144 22.66 -5.91 -10.57
N LYS A 145 21.85 -4.95 -10.08
CA LYS A 145 21.36 -4.94 -8.69
C LYS A 145 20.43 -6.11 -8.39
N ILE A 146 19.51 -6.42 -9.30
CA ILE A 146 18.57 -7.55 -9.16
C ILE A 146 19.34 -8.87 -9.08
N LEU A 147 20.36 -9.04 -9.91
CA LEU A 147 21.19 -10.25 -9.96
C LEU A 147 22.25 -10.31 -8.85
N GLY A 148 22.41 -9.26 -8.04
CA GLY A 148 23.40 -9.21 -6.97
C GLY A 148 24.85 -9.24 -7.48
N LEU A 149 25.10 -8.64 -8.64
CA LEU A 149 26.41 -8.63 -9.28
C LEU A 149 27.40 -7.74 -8.51
N ASN A 150 28.67 -8.14 -8.50
CA ASN A 150 29.76 -7.27 -8.04
C ASN A 150 30.12 -6.22 -9.11
N ASP A 151 30.98 -5.25 -8.75
CA ASP A 151 31.36 -4.14 -9.64
C ASP A 151 31.92 -4.61 -10.99
N THR A 152 32.74 -5.66 -11.00
CA THR A 152 33.31 -6.22 -12.24
C THR A 152 32.24 -6.84 -13.13
N GLN A 153 31.35 -7.64 -12.56
CA GLN A 153 30.23 -8.27 -13.28
C GLN A 153 29.24 -7.22 -13.80
N GLY A 154 28.91 -6.21 -12.99
CA GLY A 154 28.06 -5.10 -13.40
C GLY A 154 28.70 -4.26 -14.51
N GLY A 155 30.02 -4.06 -14.46
CA GLY A 155 30.78 -3.44 -15.54
C GLY A 155 30.67 -4.21 -16.86
N LEU A 156 30.77 -5.54 -16.82
CA LEU A 156 30.58 -6.38 -18.00
C LEU A 156 29.15 -6.25 -18.56
N VAL A 157 28.13 -6.30 -17.71
CA VAL A 157 26.73 -6.10 -18.14
C VAL A 157 26.54 -4.72 -18.78
N ALA A 158 27.13 -3.66 -18.22
CA ALA A 158 27.07 -2.32 -18.82
C ALA A 158 27.70 -2.27 -20.22
N ILE A 159 28.82 -2.97 -20.44
CA ILE A 159 29.45 -3.07 -21.76
C ILE A 159 28.55 -3.82 -22.75
N ILE A 160 27.93 -4.93 -22.32
CA ILE A 160 26.98 -5.69 -23.17
C ILE A 160 25.83 -4.79 -23.61
N PHE A 161 25.18 -4.10 -22.66
CA PHE A 161 24.09 -3.16 -22.98
C PHE A 161 24.55 -2.06 -23.95
N LYS A 162 25.73 -1.45 -23.70
CA LYS A 162 26.27 -0.42 -24.59
C LYS A 162 26.51 -0.94 -26.01
N TYR A 163 27.08 -2.14 -26.13
CA TYR A 163 27.31 -2.77 -27.42
C TYR A 163 25.99 -3.05 -28.16
N CYS A 164 25.00 -3.60 -27.46
CA CYS A 164 23.66 -3.84 -28.00
C CYS A 164 22.99 -2.55 -28.49
N ASP A 165 23.04 -1.47 -27.70
CA ASP A 165 22.49 -0.16 -28.06
C ASP A 165 23.18 0.42 -29.31
N ASP A 166 24.52 0.36 -29.36
CA ASP A 166 25.30 0.87 -30.50
C ASP A 166 25.03 0.11 -31.80
N ASN A 167 24.71 -1.18 -31.71
CA ASN A 167 24.45 -2.06 -32.84
C ASN A 167 22.95 -2.27 -33.12
N GLN A 168 22.05 -1.57 -32.42
CA GLN A 168 20.60 -1.71 -32.57
C GLN A 168 20.10 -3.15 -32.35
N MET A 169 20.69 -3.86 -31.38
CA MET A 169 20.33 -5.22 -30.99
C MET A 169 19.56 -5.18 -29.66
N PRO A 170 18.22 -5.05 -29.65
CA PRO A 170 17.45 -4.97 -28.42
C PRO A 170 17.53 -6.28 -27.62
N LEU A 171 17.74 -6.17 -26.31
CA LEU A 171 17.73 -7.31 -25.38
C LEU A 171 16.30 -7.48 -24.86
N LEU A 172 15.58 -8.47 -25.37
CA LEU A 172 14.16 -8.68 -25.07
C LEU A 172 13.97 -9.64 -23.90
N ASP A 173 14.75 -10.72 -23.85
CA ASP A 173 14.71 -11.71 -22.77
C ASP A 173 16.11 -12.13 -22.31
N LEU A 174 16.19 -13.06 -21.34
CA LEU A 174 17.47 -13.51 -20.76
C LEU A 174 18.23 -14.51 -21.64
N LYS A 175 17.66 -14.96 -22.76
CA LYS A 175 18.33 -15.85 -23.71
C LYS A 175 19.12 -15.06 -24.76
N ASP A 176 18.68 -13.85 -25.06
CA ASP A 176 19.43 -12.87 -25.84
C ASP A 176 20.77 -12.53 -25.15
#